data_AF-A0A1G6DVL9-F1
#
_entry.id   AF-A0A1G6DVL9-F1
#
_cell.length_a   1.000
_cell.length_b   1.000
_cell.length_c   1.000
_cell.angle_alpha   90.00
_cell.angle_beta   90.00
_cell.angle_gamma   90.00
#
_symmetry.space_group_name_H-M   'P 1'
#
loop_
_entity.id
_entity.type
_entity.pdbx_description
1 polymer ?
#
loop_
_entity_poly.entity_id
_entity_poly.type
_entity_poly.pdbx_seq_one_letter_code
_entity_poly.pdbx_strand_id
1 'polypeptide(L)' 'MIYKLRFHELALKEWNKLTPDLRDQLKKKLAQRLKNPHVPSAALWGMDNC' A
#
# COMPACT_ATOMS: atom_id res chain seq x y z
N MET A 1 -7.57 8.52 -12.20
CA MET A 1 -7.09 7.17 -12.54
C MET A 1 -7.34 6.25 -11.36
N ILE A 2 -7.81 5.01 -11.59
CA ILE A 2 -8.01 4.03 -10.51
C ILE A 2 -7.03 2.89 -10.77
N TYR A 3 -6.02 2.77 -9.93
CA TYR A 3 -5.05 1.67 -10.02
C TYR A 3 -5.70 0.38 -9.50
N LYS A 4 -5.27 -0.76 -10.03
CA LYS A 4 -5.70 -2.07 -9.52
C LYS A 4 -4.74 -2.52 -8.43
N LEU A 5 -5.26 -2.81 -7.25
CA LEU A 5 -4.48 -3.35 -6.15
C LEU A 5 -4.04 -4.78 -6.49
N ARG A 6 -2.74 -5.05 -6.37
CA ARG A 6 -2.18 -6.41 -6.38
C ARG A 6 -1.22 -6.54 -5.22
N PHE A 7 -1.25 -7.69 -4.55
CA PHE A 7 -0.27 -8.04 -3.54
C PHE A 7 0.78 -8.96 -4.16
N HIS A 8 2.04 -8.70 -3.85
CA HIS A 8 3.09 -9.70 -4.04
C HIS A 8 2.87 -10.84 -3.04
N GLU A 9 3.22 -12.08 -3.40
CA GLU A 9 2.95 -13.27 -2.58
C GLU A 9 3.55 -13.16 -1.17
N LEU A 10 4.80 -12.66 -1.08
CA LEU A 10 5.47 -12.41 0.19
C LEU A 10 4.74 -11.33 1.01
N ALA A 11 4.30 -10.25 0.37
CA ALA A 11 3.57 -9.17 1.04
C ALA A 11 2.19 -9.63 1.54
N LEU A 12 1.52 -10.54 0.82
CA LEU A 12 0.24 -11.11 1.26
C LEU A 12 0.40 -11.99 2.50
N LYS A 13 1.49 -12.76 2.58
CA LYS A 13 1.83 -13.55 3.78
C LYS A 13 2.02 -12.65 4.99
N GLU A 14 2.79 -11.57 4.85
CA GLU A 14 3.00 -10.60 5.94
C GLU A 14 1.71 -9.85 6.30
N TRP A 15 0.90 -9.46 5.30
CA TRP A 15 -0.39 -8.82 5.51
C TRP A 15 -1.35 -9.66 6.35
N ASN A 16 -1.36 -10.98 6.14
CA ASN A 16 -2.19 -11.90 6.89
C ASN A 16 -1.72 -12.10 8.34
N LYS A 17 -0.45 -11.86 8.64
CA LYS A 17 0.10 -11.88 10.02
C LYS A 17 -0.26 -10.63 10.83
N LEU A 18 -0.65 -9.53 10.17
CA LEU A 18 -1.04 -8.30 10.86
C LEU A 18 -2.29 -8.49 11.70
N THR A 19 -2.34 -7.80 12.85
CA THR A 19 -3.55 -7.74 13.68
C THR A 19 -4.70 -7.07 12.91
N PRO A 20 -5.97 -7.40 13.22
CA PRO A 20 -7.12 -6.87 12.50
C PRO A 20 -7.18 -5.34 12.48
N ASP A 21 -6.90 -4.70 13.62
CA ASP A 21 -6.92 -3.24 13.75
C ASP A 21 -5.91 -2.56 12.82
N LEU A 22 -4.66 -3.02 12.83
CA LEU A 22 -3.61 -2.50 11.97
C LEU A 22 -3.93 -2.71 10.48
N ARG A 23 -4.53 -3.86 10.15
CA ARG A 23 -4.97 -4.18 8.78
C ARG A 23 -6.02 -3.20 8.30
N ASP A 24 -7.01 -2.85 9.12
CA ASP A 24 -8.06 -1.89 8.74
C ASP A 24 -7.53 -0.47 8.62
N GLN A 25 -6.59 -0.06 9.47
CA GLN A 25 -5.89 1.22 9.32
C GLN A 25 -5.12 1.28 7.99
N LEU A 26 -4.41 0.22 7.62
CA LEU A 26 -3.65 0.15 6.36
C LEU A 26 -4.56 0.06 5.14
N LYS A 27 -5.71 -0.64 5.20
CA LYS A 27 -6.71 -0.66 4.11
C LYS A 27 -7.17 0.75 3.75
N LYS A 28 -7.43 1.61 4.75
CA LYS A 28 -7.82 3.01 4.52
C LYS A 28 -6.74 3.77 3.74
N LYS A 29 -5.47 3.59 4.09
CA LYS A 29 -4.35 4.20 3.36
C LYS A 29 -4.21 3.62 1.94
N LEU A 30 -4.33 2.30 1.77
CA LEU A 30 -4.30 1.67 0.45
C LEU A 30 -5.39 2.23 -0.48
N ALA A 31 -6.62 2.41 0.02
CA ALA A 31 -7.71 2.98 -0.76
C ALA A 31 -7.40 4.42 -1.25
N GLN A 32 -6.71 5.22 -0.43
CA GLN A 32 -6.23 6.55 -0.85
C GLN A 32 -5.17 6.44 -1.95
N ARG A 33 -4.22 5.50 -1.81
CA ARG A 33 -3.16 5.28 -2.81
C ARG A 33 -3.67 4.71 -4.14
N LEU A 34 -4.79 3.98 -4.15
CA LEU A 34 -5.41 3.56 -5.41
C LEU A 34 -5.92 4.73 -6.26
N LYS A 35 -6.24 5.87 -5.63
CA LYS A 35 -6.63 7.10 -6.31
C LYS A 35 -5.42 7.95 -6.71
N ASN A 36 -4.45 8.08 -5.80
CA ASN A 36 -3.20 8.79 -6.04
C ASN A 36 -2.01 7.99 -5.46
N PRO A 37 -1.33 7.16 -6.27
CA PRO A 37 -0.28 6.27 -5.77
C PRO A 37 1.01 7.03 -5.41
N HIS A 38 1.38 8.02 -6.22
CA HIS A 38 2.62 8.77 -6.04
C HIS A 38 2.39 9.91 -5.04
N VAL A 39 3.02 9.77 -3.88
CA VAL A 39 3.02 10.80 -2.82
C VAL A 39 4.46 11.18 -2.55
N PRO A 40 4.91 12.40 -2.92
CA PRO A 40 6.31 12.80 -2.83
C PRO A 40 6.90 12.67 -1.41
N SER A 41 6.10 12.94 -0.37
CA SER A 41 6.54 12.81 1.03
C SER A 41 6.70 11.37 1.52
N ALA A 42 6.18 10.40 0.77
CA ALA A 42 6.26 8.97 1.07
C ALA A 42 7.11 8.20 0.05
N ALA A 43 7.80 8.90 -0.84
CA ALA A 43 8.65 8.30 -1.86
C ALA A 43 9.84 7.60 -1.19
N LEU A 44 10.18 6.42 -1.69
CA LEU A 44 11.37 5.70 -1.25
C LEU A 44 12.61 6.31 -1.89
N TRP A 45 13.66 6.50 -1.10
CA TRP A 45 14.91 7.06 -1.60
C TRP A 45 15.52 6.16 -2.68
N GLY A 46 15.85 6.74 -3.83
CA GLY A 46 16.42 6.01 -4.97
C GLY A 46 15.41 5.22 -5.81
N MET A 47 14.10 5.33 -5.55
CA MET A 47 13.06 4.66 -6.33
C MET A 47 12.08 5.68 -6.91
N ASP A 48 12.41 6.22 -8.08
CA ASP A 48 11.53 7.16 -8.79
C ASP A 48 10.21 6.49 -9.19
N ASN A 49 9.10 7.18 -8.91
CA ASN A 49 7.72 6.73 -9.17
C ASN A 49 7.30 5.47 -8.39
N CYS A 50 7.86 5.21 -7.21
CA CYS A 50 7.32 4.25 -6.24
C CYS A 50 6.45 4.90 -5.16
#